data_AF-A0A8T2JN19-F1
#
_entry.id   AF-A0A8T2JN19-F1
#
_cell.length_a   1.000
_cell.length_b   1.000
_cell.length_c   1.000
_cell.angle_alpha   90.00
_cell.angle_beta   90.00
_cell.angle_gamma   90.00
#
_symmetry.space_group_name_H-M   'P 1'
#
loop_
_entity.id
_entity.type
_entity.pdbx_description
1 polymer ?
#
loop_
_entity_poly.entity_id
_entity_poly.type
_entity_poly.pdbx_seq_one_letter_code
_entity_poly.pdbx_strand_id
1 'polypeptide(L)'
;MNKEIRCFYQEKYIEGFPLGSTIQSKTKGIWMWCVPHPCKPGHTLVLLDTEGLGDVEKGDSKNDAWIFCLAVLLSSNFVINSIGTIDQQAMEQIHYVTELTKRIKIKSNPNEKEDESGEFKRIFPTFTWCVRDFSLDLELDGKEVTEDEYLMNSLKLKQGVGNKINDYNLPRECILHYFHSHKCFVFERPASSKKLRNLEQLEEKELEEDFVEQTKKFCNYMFKHGNVKTLSGGLIVTGRMLGNLTTTYINTIQSGSVPCMENAVLALSMIENTGAVQDALAKYGADMNQQAQRFPTETLEEFLHIHRECEKEAIKVFLGRSFNDEDQNYQKELKNLLDQRMKTFSEQNEKVSADLCQSLILELSANLENGISQGYYSKPGGHKMFLAEKLNVIESYNTRPKKGLKISKTVKDIMHASLQSMTAEAANIAIAQMALTWASSSKHVQ
;
A
#
# COMPACT_ATOMS: atom_id res chain seq x y z
N MET A 1 12.09 -10.85 -27.27
CA MET A 1 10.92 -10.70 -26.37
C MET A 1 11.07 -9.44 -25.52
N ASN A 2 11.32 -8.28 -26.14
CA ASN A 2 11.52 -7.00 -25.43
C ASN A 2 10.35 -6.06 -25.76
N LYS A 3 9.19 -6.31 -25.17
CA LYS A 3 8.08 -5.34 -25.15
C LYS A 3 7.94 -4.85 -23.71
N GLU A 4 8.10 -3.56 -23.52
CA GLU A 4 8.10 -2.90 -22.21
C GLU A 4 6.72 -2.30 -21.94
N ILE A 5 6.30 -2.28 -20.67
CA ILE A 5 5.30 -1.32 -20.21
C ILE A 5 6.03 -0.08 -19.75
N ARG A 6 5.84 1.03 -20.45
CA ARG A 6 6.48 2.30 -20.11
C ARG A 6 5.52 3.18 -19.33
N CYS A 7 5.92 3.58 -18.13
CA CYS A 7 5.15 4.46 -17.27
C CYS A 7 5.69 5.88 -17.34
N PHE A 8 4.80 6.85 -17.63
CA PHE A 8 5.07 8.27 -17.54
C PHE A 8 4.30 8.85 -16.34
N TYR A 9 5.02 9.43 -15.37
CA TYR A 9 4.45 10.11 -14.19
C TYR A 9 5.04 11.52 -14.08
N GLN A 10 4.23 12.58 -14.21
CA GLN A 10 4.72 13.98 -14.19
C GLN A 10 3.67 14.99 -13.70
N GLU A 11 4.14 16.04 -13.00
CA GLU A 11 3.33 17.10 -12.38
C GLU A 11 3.16 18.39 -13.24
N LYS A 12 3.83 18.58 -14.40
CA LYS A 12 3.68 19.80 -15.24
C LYS A 12 4.15 19.67 -16.72
N TYR A 13 3.28 20.09 -17.64
CA TYR A 13 3.40 20.42 -19.08
C TYR A 13 3.84 19.35 -20.12
N ILE A 14 3.23 19.45 -21.31
CA ILE A 14 2.75 18.38 -22.20
C ILE A 14 3.66 18.12 -23.41
N GLU A 15 3.98 16.84 -23.65
CA GLU A 15 3.71 16.14 -24.91
C GLU A 15 3.09 14.79 -24.49
N GLY A 16 1.91 14.43 -25.01
CA GLY A 16 1.17 13.23 -24.58
C GLY A 16 1.81 11.91 -25.01
N PHE A 17 1.01 10.90 -25.30
CA PHE A 17 1.56 9.74 -26.01
C PHE A 17 2.01 10.17 -27.41
N PRO A 18 3.23 9.80 -27.85
CA PRO A 18 3.77 10.27 -29.12
C PRO A 18 2.97 9.70 -30.28
N LEU A 19 2.57 10.55 -31.22
CA LEU A 19 1.83 10.12 -32.40
C LEU A 19 2.76 9.62 -33.51
N GLY A 20 2.28 8.62 -34.27
CA GLY A 20 2.90 8.18 -35.51
C GLY A 20 2.27 8.88 -36.71
N SER A 21 3.08 9.50 -37.57
CA SER A 21 2.63 10.13 -38.82
C SER A 21 3.01 9.34 -40.07
N THR A 22 3.73 8.23 -39.91
CA THR A 22 4.20 7.35 -40.98
C THR A 22 3.45 6.02 -40.96
N ILE A 23 3.69 5.19 -41.98
CA ILE A 23 3.13 3.83 -42.05
C ILE A 23 3.68 2.88 -40.96
N GLN A 24 4.71 3.31 -40.21
CA GLN A 24 5.30 2.52 -39.13
C GLN A 24 4.53 2.74 -37.83
N SER A 25 4.24 1.65 -37.14
CA SER A 25 3.62 1.72 -35.82
C SER A 25 4.55 2.41 -34.82
N LYS A 26 3.98 3.34 -34.05
CA LYS A 26 4.71 4.18 -33.10
C LYS A 26 4.76 3.56 -31.71
N THR A 27 3.59 3.31 -31.12
CA THR A 27 3.46 2.64 -29.83
C THR A 27 3.88 1.18 -29.97
N LYS A 28 4.76 0.70 -29.09
CA LYS A 28 5.19 -0.70 -29.00
C LYS A 28 4.92 -1.20 -27.58
N GLY A 29 4.19 -2.31 -27.42
CA GLY A 29 3.70 -2.79 -26.12
C GLY A 29 2.48 -2.01 -25.59
N ILE A 30 2.52 -1.64 -24.30
CA ILE A 30 1.46 -0.86 -23.64
C ILE A 30 2.14 0.30 -22.90
N TRP A 31 1.73 1.53 -23.19
CA TRP A 31 2.22 2.74 -22.55
C TRP A 31 1.20 3.20 -21.52
N MET A 32 1.68 3.70 -20.39
CA MET A 32 0.84 4.11 -19.27
C MET A 32 1.13 5.56 -18.90
N TRP A 33 0.07 6.35 -18.73
CA TRP A 33 0.15 7.72 -18.27
C TRP A 33 -0.81 7.95 -17.10
N CYS A 34 -0.24 8.32 -15.95
CA CYS A 34 -0.98 8.55 -14.72
C CYS A 34 -1.17 10.05 -14.48
N VAL A 35 -2.41 10.51 -14.41
CA VAL A 35 -2.76 11.92 -14.15
C VAL A 35 -3.83 12.02 -13.06
N PRO A 36 -3.90 13.12 -12.29
CA PRO A 36 -5.01 13.36 -11.38
C PRO A 36 -6.35 13.30 -12.11
N HIS A 37 -7.34 12.63 -11.53
CA HIS A 37 -8.64 12.50 -12.18
C HIS A 37 -9.36 13.86 -12.19
N PRO A 38 -9.80 14.38 -13.36
CA PRO A 38 -10.30 15.76 -13.48
C PRO A 38 -11.61 16.01 -12.71
N CYS A 39 -12.46 14.98 -12.58
CA CYS A 39 -13.77 15.09 -11.90
C CYS A 39 -13.88 14.34 -10.55
N LYS A 40 -12.82 13.66 -10.08
CA LYS A 40 -12.89 12.76 -8.91
C LYS A 40 -11.68 13.02 -8.00
N PRO A 41 -11.80 13.90 -6.99
CA PRO A 41 -10.73 14.17 -6.04
C PRO A 41 -10.22 12.90 -5.37
N GLY A 42 -8.90 12.84 -5.12
CA GLY A 42 -8.24 11.67 -4.52
C GLY A 42 -8.10 10.45 -5.43
N HIS A 43 -8.56 10.52 -6.69
CA HIS A 43 -8.42 9.45 -7.67
C HIS A 43 -7.38 9.80 -8.75
N THR A 44 -6.74 8.76 -9.31
CA THR A 44 -5.83 8.88 -10.46
C THR A 44 -6.51 8.29 -11.68
N LEU A 45 -6.51 9.02 -12.79
CA LEU A 45 -6.85 8.51 -14.11
C LEU A 45 -5.59 7.90 -14.72
N VAL A 46 -5.65 6.61 -15.02
CA VAL A 46 -4.58 5.87 -15.69
C VAL A 46 -4.98 5.62 -17.13
N LEU A 47 -4.27 6.23 -18.07
CA LEU A 47 -4.45 6.02 -19.50
C LEU A 47 -3.49 4.93 -19.97
N LEU A 48 -4.03 3.90 -20.64
CA LEU A 48 -3.26 2.82 -21.23
C LEU A 48 -3.37 2.89 -22.75
N ASP A 49 -2.29 3.30 -23.41
CA ASP A 49 -2.19 3.28 -24.88
C ASP A 49 -1.53 1.98 -25.33
N THR A 50 -2.14 1.29 -26.28
CA THR A 50 -1.68 -0.02 -26.74
C THR A 50 -1.10 0.08 -28.13
N GLU A 51 -0.08 -0.71 -28.40
CA GLU A 51 0.41 -0.95 -29.75
C GLU A 51 -0.72 -1.46 -30.67
N GLY A 52 -0.74 -0.97 -31.91
CA GLY A 52 -1.72 -1.37 -32.91
C GLY A 52 -1.74 -2.87 -33.18
N LEU A 53 -2.94 -3.43 -33.24
CA LEU A 53 -3.18 -4.84 -33.60
C LEU A 53 -2.92 -5.05 -35.09
N GLY A 54 -2.31 -6.17 -35.47
CA GLY A 54 -2.10 -6.53 -36.87
C GLY A 54 -0.97 -5.77 -37.57
N ASP A 55 -0.01 -5.22 -36.83
CA ASP A 55 1.16 -4.56 -37.39
C ASP A 55 2.00 -5.54 -38.25
N VAL A 56 2.14 -5.21 -39.54
CA VAL A 56 2.71 -6.04 -40.59
C VAL A 56 4.17 -6.40 -40.31
N GLU A 57 4.91 -5.54 -39.59
CA GLU A 57 6.32 -5.77 -39.26
C GLU A 57 6.52 -6.85 -38.17
N LYS A 58 5.46 -7.27 -37.46
CA LYS A 58 5.58 -8.13 -36.26
C LYS A 58 5.76 -9.61 -36.56
N GLY A 59 5.17 -10.13 -37.63
CA GLY A 59 5.14 -11.58 -37.96
C GLY A 59 4.51 -12.52 -36.92
N ASP A 60 4.20 -12.07 -35.69
CA ASP A 60 3.69 -12.91 -34.59
C ASP A 60 2.40 -12.34 -33.97
N SER A 61 1.26 -12.88 -34.40
CA SER A 61 -0.09 -12.57 -33.92
C SER A 61 -0.34 -12.96 -32.46
N LYS A 62 0.53 -13.77 -31.83
CA LYS A 62 0.36 -14.19 -30.43
C LYS A 62 0.53 -13.04 -29.45
N ASN A 63 1.40 -12.08 -29.75
CA ASN A 63 1.65 -10.94 -28.87
C ASN A 63 0.47 -9.96 -28.86
N ASP A 64 -0.19 -9.79 -29.99
CA ASP A 64 -1.35 -8.89 -30.13
C ASP A 64 -2.51 -9.38 -29.27
N ALA A 65 -2.75 -10.68 -29.25
CA ALA A 65 -3.75 -11.28 -28.38
C ALA A 65 -3.42 -11.09 -26.88
N TRP A 66 -2.14 -11.13 -26.49
CA TRP A 66 -1.75 -10.85 -25.10
C TRP A 66 -1.87 -9.38 -24.73
N ILE A 67 -1.52 -8.46 -25.63
CA ILE A 67 -1.74 -7.01 -25.44
C ILE A 67 -3.22 -6.73 -25.23
N PHE A 68 -4.07 -7.33 -26.06
CA PHE A 68 -5.52 -7.24 -25.93
C PHE A 68 -6.01 -7.77 -24.56
N CYS A 69 -5.55 -8.95 -24.15
CA CYS A 69 -5.92 -9.54 -22.85
C CYS A 69 -5.47 -8.66 -21.66
N LEU A 70 -4.24 -8.14 -21.70
CA LEU A 70 -3.72 -7.26 -20.65
C LEU A 70 -4.49 -5.94 -20.57
N ALA A 71 -4.85 -5.35 -21.72
CA ALA A 71 -5.66 -4.14 -21.77
C ALA A 71 -7.05 -4.37 -21.12
N VAL A 72 -7.68 -5.53 -21.35
CA VAL A 72 -8.93 -5.90 -20.68
C VAL A 72 -8.72 -6.10 -19.17
N LEU A 73 -7.70 -6.86 -18.76
CA LEU A 73 -7.45 -7.17 -17.34
C LEU A 73 -7.13 -5.93 -16.50
N LEU A 74 -6.35 -4.99 -17.05
CA LEU A 74 -5.82 -3.84 -16.32
C LEU A 74 -6.75 -2.63 -16.33
N SER A 75 -7.67 -2.52 -17.31
CA SER A 75 -8.57 -1.37 -17.44
C SER A 75 -9.88 -1.54 -16.67
N SER A 76 -10.52 -0.42 -16.33
CA SER A 76 -11.93 -0.36 -15.90
C SER A 76 -12.88 0.03 -17.03
N ASN A 77 -12.34 0.65 -18.09
CA ASN A 77 -13.03 0.96 -19.33
C ASN A 77 -12.09 0.56 -20.48
N PHE A 78 -12.56 -0.33 -21.33
CA PHE A 78 -11.82 -0.84 -22.48
C PHE A 78 -12.35 -0.17 -23.74
N VAL A 79 -11.48 0.60 -24.40
CA VAL A 79 -11.82 1.38 -25.60
C VAL A 79 -11.26 0.68 -26.82
N ILE A 80 -12.14 0.24 -27.71
CA ILE A 80 -11.77 -0.19 -29.06
C ILE A 80 -11.91 1.00 -29.99
N ASN A 81 -10.86 1.27 -30.76
CA ASN A 81 -10.83 2.35 -31.74
C ASN A 81 -10.66 1.77 -33.14
N SER A 82 -11.65 1.97 -34.02
CA SER A 82 -11.64 1.54 -35.42
C SER A 82 -11.97 2.70 -36.35
N ILE A 83 -11.60 2.60 -37.63
CA ILE A 83 -11.92 3.60 -38.67
C ILE A 83 -13.09 3.10 -39.52
N GLY A 84 -13.98 4.00 -39.93
CA GLY A 84 -15.07 3.72 -40.86
C GLY A 84 -16.35 3.29 -40.15
N THR A 85 -16.73 2.03 -40.29
CA THR A 85 -18.01 1.50 -39.76
C THR A 85 -17.81 0.17 -39.05
N ILE A 86 -18.76 -0.23 -38.22
CA ILE A 86 -18.79 -1.55 -37.59
C ILE A 86 -19.32 -2.59 -38.59
N ASP A 87 -18.46 -2.96 -39.55
CA ASP A 87 -18.74 -3.99 -40.54
C ASP A 87 -18.11 -5.35 -40.17
N GLN A 88 -18.14 -6.31 -41.10
CA GLN A 88 -17.55 -7.62 -40.86
C GLN A 88 -16.02 -7.56 -40.73
N GLN A 89 -15.36 -6.64 -41.43
CA GLN A 89 -13.91 -6.47 -41.34
C GLN A 89 -13.51 -5.90 -39.98
N ALA A 90 -14.26 -4.94 -39.46
CA ALA A 90 -14.07 -4.41 -38.11
C ALA A 90 -14.26 -5.49 -37.04
N MET A 91 -15.23 -6.40 -37.22
CA MET A 91 -15.43 -7.54 -36.33
C MET A 91 -14.29 -8.56 -36.39
N GLU A 92 -13.73 -8.81 -37.58
CA GLU A 92 -12.55 -9.66 -37.74
C GLU A 92 -11.32 -9.08 -37.04
N GLN A 93 -11.15 -7.75 -37.02
CA GLN A 93 -10.05 -7.10 -36.28
C GLN A 93 -10.14 -7.31 -34.76
N ILE A 94 -11.35 -7.53 -34.23
CA ILE A 94 -11.59 -7.74 -32.80
C ILE A 94 -11.78 -9.23 -32.48
N HIS A 95 -11.43 -10.14 -33.40
CA HIS A 95 -11.54 -11.59 -33.17
C HIS A 95 -10.84 -12.06 -31.88
N TYR A 96 -9.84 -11.30 -31.38
CA TYR A 96 -9.16 -11.55 -30.11
C TYR A 96 -10.12 -11.66 -28.92
N VAL A 97 -11.30 -11.02 -28.99
CA VAL A 97 -12.34 -11.17 -27.97
C VAL A 97 -12.77 -12.64 -27.80
N THR A 98 -12.78 -13.40 -28.88
CA THR A 98 -13.14 -14.84 -28.87
C THR A 98 -12.07 -15.72 -28.21
N GLU A 99 -10.85 -15.19 -28.05
CA GLU A 99 -9.75 -15.88 -27.40
C GLU A 99 -9.61 -15.53 -25.92
N LEU A 100 -10.38 -14.56 -25.40
CA LEU A 100 -10.27 -14.13 -24.00
C LEU A 100 -10.45 -15.29 -23.03
N THR A 101 -11.44 -16.15 -23.23
CA THR A 101 -11.67 -17.34 -22.37
C THR A 101 -10.58 -18.40 -22.48
N LYS A 102 -9.80 -18.40 -23.57
CA LYS A 102 -8.62 -19.27 -23.70
C LYS A 102 -7.39 -18.68 -23.02
N ARG A 103 -7.39 -17.37 -22.76
CA ARG A 103 -6.23 -16.58 -22.33
C ARG A 103 -6.40 -15.95 -20.94
N ILE A 104 -7.59 -16.04 -20.35
CA ILE A 104 -7.91 -15.54 -19.03
C ILE A 104 -8.73 -16.60 -18.32
N LYS A 105 -8.29 -16.98 -17.12
CA LYS A 105 -9.06 -17.80 -16.19
C LYS A 105 -9.63 -16.91 -15.08
N ILE A 106 -10.87 -17.13 -14.69
CA ILE A 106 -11.44 -16.46 -13.53
C ILE A 106 -11.03 -17.22 -12.27
N LYS A 107 -11.38 -18.50 -12.22
CA LYS A 107 -11.11 -19.42 -11.13
C LYS A 107 -9.92 -20.31 -11.43
N SER A 108 -9.23 -20.70 -10.38
CA SER A 108 -8.07 -21.59 -10.41
C SER A 108 -8.45 -23.07 -10.60
N ASN A 109 -9.67 -23.46 -10.22
CA ASN A 109 -10.12 -24.85 -10.20
C ASN A 109 -11.24 -25.12 -11.23
N PRO A 110 -11.03 -25.96 -12.26
CA PRO A 110 -11.97 -26.15 -13.36
C PRO A 110 -13.16 -27.09 -13.05
N ASN A 111 -13.23 -27.66 -11.84
CA ASN A 111 -14.27 -28.62 -11.47
C ASN A 111 -15.59 -27.97 -11.01
N GLU A 112 -15.59 -26.66 -10.78
CA GLU A 112 -16.83 -25.90 -10.59
C GLU A 112 -17.39 -25.55 -11.96
N LYS A 113 -18.31 -26.37 -12.47
CA LYS A 113 -19.09 -26.11 -13.70
C LYS A 113 -20.10 -24.97 -13.52
N GLU A 114 -19.68 -23.86 -12.93
CA GLU A 114 -20.46 -22.64 -12.94
C GLU A 114 -20.23 -21.92 -14.26
N ASP A 115 -21.28 -21.23 -14.72
CA ASP A 115 -21.24 -20.39 -15.90
C ASP A 115 -20.26 -19.21 -15.66
N GLU A 116 -18.99 -19.39 -16.05
CA GLU A 116 -17.93 -18.38 -15.93
C GLU A 116 -18.34 -17.05 -16.61
N SER A 117 -19.31 -17.07 -17.54
CA SER A 117 -19.81 -15.86 -18.23
C SER A 117 -20.42 -14.83 -17.27
N GLY A 118 -21.10 -15.27 -16.20
CA GLY A 118 -21.65 -14.38 -15.19
C GLY A 118 -20.56 -13.67 -14.36
N GLU A 119 -19.46 -14.37 -14.10
CA GLU A 119 -18.31 -13.81 -13.38
C GLU A 119 -17.47 -12.88 -14.26
N PHE A 120 -17.37 -13.14 -15.58
CA PHE A 120 -16.72 -12.24 -16.52
C PHE A 120 -17.36 -10.85 -16.50
N LYS A 121 -18.71 -10.77 -16.57
CA LYS A 121 -19.43 -9.48 -16.52
C LYS A 121 -19.13 -8.67 -15.27
N ARG A 122 -18.89 -9.31 -14.13
CA ARG A 122 -18.63 -8.62 -12.87
C ARG A 122 -17.26 -7.95 -12.82
N ILE A 123 -16.27 -8.51 -13.52
CA ILE A 123 -14.86 -8.12 -13.36
C ILE A 123 -14.33 -7.38 -14.61
N PHE A 124 -14.88 -7.68 -15.78
CA PHE A 124 -14.45 -7.08 -17.03
C PHE A 124 -14.85 -5.60 -17.11
N PRO A 125 -14.05 -4.79 -17.82
CA PRO A 125 -14.29 -3.37 -17.95
C PRO A 125 -15.60 -3.06 -18.69
N THR A 126 -16.01 -1.81 -18.64
CA THR A 126 -17.01 -1.30 -19.59
C THR A 126 -16.43 -1.32 -21.00
N PHE A 127 -17.17 -1.85 -21.97
CA PHE A 127 -16.77 -1.89 -23.36
C PHE A 127 -17.22 -0.61 -24.08
N THR A 128 -16.27 0.14 -24.65
CA THR A 128 -16.56 1.34 -25.43
C THR A 128 -16.00 1.19 -26.84
N TRP A 129 -16.83 1.36 -27.86
CA TRP A 129 -16.39 1.36 -29.26
C TRP A 129 -16.38 2.79 -29.80
N CYS A 130 -15.18 3.27 -30.13
CA CYS A 130 -14.96 4.54 -30.80
C CYS A 130 -14.76 4.30 -32.30
N VAL A 131 -15.68 4.82 -33.11
CA VAL A 131 -15.66 4.68 -34.56
C VAL A 131 -15.22 6.01 -35.18
N ARG A 132 -14.03 6.03 -35.77
CA ARG A 132 -13.35 7.20 -36.33
C ARG A 132 -13.69 7.39 -37.80
N ASP A 133 -13.64 8.62 -38.27
CA ASP A 133 -13.94 9.00 -39.66
C ASP A 133 -15.32 8.46 -40.11
N PHE A 134 -16.31 8.51 -39.21
CA PHE A 134 -17.66 8.05 -39.48
C PHE A 134 -18.33 8.98 -40.50
N SER A 135 -18.93 8.40 -41.54
CA SER A 135 -19.47 9.16 -42.68
C SER A 135 -20.88 8.72 -43.07
N LEU A 136 -21.59 8.03 -42.18
CA LEU A 136 -22.97 7.59 -42.39
C LEU A 136 -23.92 8.39 -41.51
N ASP A 137 -25.15 8.59 -41.96
CA ASP A 137 -26.23 9.05 -41.09
C ASP A 137 -26.61 7.93 -40.12
N LEU A 138 -26.79 8.28 -38.84
CA LEU A 138 -27.24 7.33 -37.82
C LEU A 138 -28.74 7.06 -37.96
N GLU A 139 -29.11 6.36 -39.03
CA GLU A 139 -30.48 5.97 -39.31
C GLU A 139 -30.63 4.45 -39.44
N LEU A 140 -31.67 3.91 -38.82
CA LEU A 140 -32.10 2.53 -38.98
C LEU A 140 -33.59 2.50 -39.33
N ASP A 141 -33.93 1.82 -40.42
CA ASP A 141 -35.32 1.72 -40.93
C ASP A 141 -36.01 3.09 -41.10
N GLY A 142 -35.25 4.11 -41.54
CA GLY A 142 -35.73 5.48 -41.76
C GLY A 142 -35.99 6.28 -40.47
N LYS A 143 -35.45 5.84 -39.33
CA LYS A 143 -35.50 6.55 -38.06
C LYS A 143 -34.10 6.87 -37.57
N GLU A 144 -33.92 8.08 -37.07
CA GLU A 144 -32.71 8.48 -36.38
C GLU A 144 -32.51 7.60 -35.13
N VAL A 145 -31.27 7.15 -34.92
CA VAL A 145 -30.85 6.31 -33.80
C VAL A 145 -29.62 6.88 -33.12
N THR A 146 -29.43 6.53 -31.86
CA THR A 146 -28.23 6.88 -31.09
C THR A 146 -27.02 6.02 -31.50
N GLU A 147 -25.81 6.47 -31.14
CA GLU A 147 -24.59 5.70 -31.37
C GLU A 147 -24.64 4.33 -30.69
N ASP A 148 -25.25 4.26 -29.49
CA ASP A 148 -25.40 3.01 -28.73
C ASP A 148 -26.36 2.05 -29.43
N GLU A 149 -27.48 2.55 -29.98
CA GLU A 149 -28.41 1.74 -30.77
C GLU A 149 -27.75 1.23 -32.05
N TYR A 150 -26.90 2.04 -32.70
CA TYR A 150 -26.08 1.61 -33.83
C TYR A 150 -25.13 0.44 -33.45
N LEU A 151 -24.46 0.53 -32.30
CA LEU A 151 -23.62 -0.56 -31.79
C LEU A 151 -24.44 -1.82 -31.51
N MET A 152 -25.57 -1.68 -30.81
CA MET A 152 -26.43 -2.82 -30.49
C MET A 152 -27.01 -3.47 -31.76
N ASN A 153 -27.32 -2.69 -32.79
CA ASN A 153 -27.72 -3.21 -34.09
C ASN A 153 -26.58 -3.99 -34.76
N SER A 154 -25.35 -3.48 -34.71
CA SER A 154 -24.16 -4.13 -35.28
C SER A 154 -23.79 -5.44 -34.57
N LEU A 155 -24.15 -5.55 -33.28
CA LEU A 155 -23.98 -6.75 -32.45
C LEU A 155 -25.15 -7.75 -32.54
N LYS A 156 -26.20 -7.48 -33.33
CA LYS A 156 -27.32 -8.42 -33.51
C LYS A 156 -26.83 -9.76 -34.07
N LEU A 157 -27.25 -10.83 -33.39
CA LEU A 157 -26.96 -12.21 -33.79
C LEU A 157 -27.88 -12.63 -34.94
N LYS A 158 -27.35 -13.47 -35.84
CA LYS A 158 -28.12 -14.11 -36.90
C LYS A 158 -28.71 -15.41 -36.40
N GLN A 159 -29.97 -15.65 -36.73
CA GLN A 159 -30.62 -16.93 -36.49
C GLN A 159 -30.18 -17.99 -37.50
N GLY A 160 -30.16 -19.25 -37.07
CA GLY A 160 -29.86 -20.41 -37.89
C GLY A 160 -28.71 -21.23 -37.33
N VAL A 161 -28.37 -22.32 -38.03
CA VAL A 161 -27.33 -23.27 -37.61
C VAL A 161 -26.36 -23.45 -38.78
N GLY A 162 -25.05 -23.34 -38.51
CA GLY A 162 -23.99 -23.59 -39.49
C GLY A 162 -22.72 -22.78 -39.22
N ASN A 163 -21.58 -23.22 -39.76
CA ASN A 163 -20.28 -22.63 -39.46
C ASN A 163 -20.21 -21.13 -39.77
N LYS A 164 -20.73 -20.69 -40.92
CA LYS A 164 -20.77 -19.25 -41.28
C LYS A 164 -21.59 -18.40 -40.31
N ILE A 165 -22.64 -18.96 -39.72
CA ILE A 165 -23.47 -18.26 -38.72
C ILE A 165 -22.71 -18.21 -37.40
N ASN A 166 -22.06 -19.31 -37.01
CA ASN A 166 -21.23 -19.36 -35.81
C ASN A 166 -20.05 -18.38 -35.90
N ASP A 167 -19.34 -18.33 -37.02
CA ASP A 167 -18.22 -17.41 -37.24
C ASP A 167 -18.66 -15.94 -37.16
N TYR A 168 -19.88 -15.64 -37.61
CA TYR A 168 -20.48 -14.32 -37.50
C TYR A 168 -20.94 -14.00 -36.06
N ASN A 169 -21.58 -14.95 -35.38
CA ASN A 169 -22.18 -14.75 -34.06
C ASN A 169 -21.13 -14.75 -32.93
N LEU A 170 -20.11 -15.61 -32.99
CA LEU A 170 -19.15 -15.82 -31.91
C LEU A 170 -18.51 -14.53 -31.37
N PRO A 171 -17.89 -13.64 -32.19
CA PRO A 171 -17.31 -12.40 -31.66
C PRO A 171 -18.37 -11.49 -31.03
N ARG A 172 -19.58 -11.43 -31.60
CA ARG A 172 -20.69 -10.62 -31.09
C ARG A 172 -21.22 -11.16 -29.76
N GLU A 173 -21.37 -12.48 -29.66
CA GLU A 173 -21.72 -13.17 -28.43
C GLU A 173 -20.67 -12.88 -27.36
N CYS A 174 -19.38 -13.04 -27.65
CA CYS A 174 -18.32 -12.73 -26.70
C CYS A 174 -18.39 -11.28 -26.19
N ILE A 175 -18.61 -10.29 -27.05
CA ILE A 175 -18.75 -8.89 -26.63
C ILE A 175 -19.96 -8.72 -25.69
N LEU A 176 -21.13 -9.27 -26.07
CA LEU A 176 -22.37 -9.16 -25.28
C LEU A 176 -22.31 -9.92 -23.95
N HIS A 177 -21.57 -11.03 -23.89
CA HIS A 177 -21.50 -11.90 -22.72
C HIS A 177 -20.37 -11.52 -21.76
N TYR A 178 -19.20 -11.06 -22.25
CA TYR A 178 -18.06 -10.80 -21.37
C TYR A 178 -18.10 -9.43 -20.71
N PHE A 179 -18.67 -8.42 -21.38
CA PHE A 179 -18.71 -7.05 -20.87
C PHE A 179 -20.10 -6.70 -20.36
N HIS A 180 -20.19 -6.06 -19.19
CA HIS A 180 -21.47 -5.73 -18.56
C HIS A 180 -22.15 -4.49 -19.14
N SER A 181 -21.40 -3.64 -19.84
CA SER A 181 -21.86 -2.38 -20.39
C SER A 181 -21.21 -2.13 -21.73
N HIS A 182 -21.98 -1.59 -22.67
CA HIS A 182 -21.59 -1.33 -24.05
C HIS A 182 -21.92 0.11 -24.38
N LYS A 183 -20.91 0.88 -24.79
CA LYS A 183 -21.05 2.28 -25.17
C LYS A 183 -20.46 2.49 -26.55
N CYS A 184 -21.03 3.38 -27.33
CA CYS A 184 -20.53 3.74 -28.64
C CYS A 184 -20.33 5.25 -28.75
N PHE A 185 -19.30 5.64 -29.48
CA PHE A 185 -19.10 7.01 -29.93
C PHE A 185 -18.64 6.98 -31.38
N VAL A 186 -19.29 7.79 -32.20
CA VAL A 186 -18.83 8.05 -33.57
C VAL A 186 -18.12 9.40 -33.61
N PHE A 187 -17.09 9.47 -34.43
CA PHE A 187 -16.29 10.68 -34.62
C PHE A 187 -16.19 10.97 -36.10
N GLU A 188 -16.54 12.19 -36.47
CA GLU A 188 -16.27 12.69 -37.80
C GLU A 188 -14.77 12.79 -38.05
N ARG A 189 -14.42 13.00 -39.32
CA ARG A 189 -13.03 13.16 -39.70
C ARG A 189 -12.50 14.47 -39.11
N PRO A 190 -11.41 14.47 -38.32
CA PRO A 190 -11.00 15.65 -37.56
C PRO A 190 -10.53 16.83 -38.42
N ALA A 191 -9.98 16.55 -39.60
CA ALA A 191 -9.53 17.54 -40.56
C ALA A 191 -9.33 16.90 -41.94
N SER A 192 -9.12 17.75 -42.95
CA SER A 192 -8.72 17.29 -44.30
C SER A 192 -7.45 16.43 -44.29
N SER A 193 -7.34 15.49 -45.24
CA SER A 193 -6.21 14.55 -45.35
C SER A 193 -4.81 15.20 -45.38
N LYS A 194 -4.72 16.44 -45.87
CA LYS A 194 -3.45 17.20 -45.88
C LYS A 194 -3.03 17.64 -44.48
N LYS A 195 -3.99 18.07 -43.66
CA LYS A 195 -3.77 18.54 -42.28
C LYS A 195 -3.55 17.39 -41.30
N LEU A 196 -4.16 16.22 -41.53
CA LEU A 196 -4.04 15.05 -40.64
C LEU A 196 -2.60 14.58 -40.39
N ARG A 197 -1.67 14.83 -41.32
CA ARG A 197 -0.25 14.47 -41.14
C ARG A 197 0.42 15.23 -40.00
N ASN A 198 -0.10 16.41 -39.69
CA ASN A 198 0.39 17.31 -38.66
C ASN A 198 -0.68 17.53 -37.58
N LEU A 199 -1.56 16.55 -37.35
CA LEU A 199 -2.72 16.69 -36.45
C LEU A 199 -2.31 17.17 -35.04
N GLU A 200 -1.15 16.73 -34.54
CA GLU A 200 -0.58 17.14 -33.24
C GLU A 200 -0.25 18.64 -33.14
N GLN A 201 -0.01 19.29 -34.28
CA GLN A 201 0.34 20.71 -34.37
C GLN A 201 -0.87 21.61 -34.62
N LEU A 202 -2.04 21.03 -34.90
CA LEU A 202 -3.25 21.80 -35.18
C LEU A 202 -3.86 22.31 -33.87
N GLU A 203 -4.34 23.55 -33.89
CA GLU A 203 -5.15 24.08 -32.80
C GLU A 203 -6.60 23.56 -32.90
N GLU A 204 -7.34 23.49 -31.77
CA GLU A 204 -8.75 23.04 -31.77
C GLU A 204 -9.62 23.79 -32.79
N LYS A 205 -9.37 25.10 -33.00
CA LYS A 205 -10.10 25.93 -33.97
C LYS A 205 -9.88 25.55 -35.43
N GLU A 206 -8.89 24.71 -35.71
CA GLU A 206 -8.56 24.23 -37.06
C GLU A 206 -9.15 22.85 -37.38
N LEU A 207 -9.77 22.22 -36.38
CA LEU A 207 -10.46 20.94 -36.49
C LEU A 207 -11.93 21.17 -36.87
N GLU A 208 -12.56 20.13 -37.41
CA GLU A 208 -14.00 20.14 -37.66
C GLU A 208 -14.78 20.31 -36.34
N GLU A 209 -15.80 21.18 -36.34
CA GLU A 209 -16.54 21.56 -35.12
C GLU A 209 -17.23 20.36 -34.48
N ASP A 210 -17.90 19.53 -35.29
CA ASP A 210 -18.59 18.32 -34.84
C ASP A 210 -17.61 17.31 -34.21
N PHE A 211 -16.42 17.15 -34.77
CA PHE A 211 -15.38 16.30 -34.19
C PHE A 211 -14.95 16.80 -32.80
N VAL A 212 -14.80 18.11 -32.63
CA VAL A 212 -14.44 18.71 -31.34
C VAL A 212 -15.55 18.51 -30.32
N GLU A 213 -16.81 18.69 -30.71
CA GLU A 213 -17.97 18.44 -29.84
C GLU A 213 -18.08 16.96 -29.44
N GLN A 214 -17.96 16.04 -30.40
CA GLN A 214 -17.97 14.59 -30.16
C GLN A 214 -16.84 14.16 -29.23
N THR A 215 -15.63 14.72 -29.41
CA THR A 215 -14.48 14.47 -28.52
C THR A 215 -14.77 14.96 -27.10
N LYS A 216 -15.34 16.16 -26.94
CA LYS A 216 -15.75 16.69 -25.63
C LYS A 216 -16.82 15.82 -24.98
N LYS A 217 -17.81 15.35 -25.75
CA LYS A 217 -18.85 14.41 -25.28
C LYS A 217 -18.24 13.10 -24.77
N PHE A 218 -17.31 12.52 -25.53
CA PHE A 218 -16.58 11.32 -25.14
C PHE A 218 -15.77 11.52 -23.85
N CYS A 219 -14.90 12.53 -23.79
CA CYS A 219 -14.07 12.78 -22.62
C CYS A 219 -14.92 13.04 -21.36
N ASN A 220 -15.97 13.86 -21.48
CA ASN A 220 -16.90 14.13 -20.38
C ASN A 220 -17.60 12.86 -19.89
N TYR A 221 -18.00 11.98 -20.81
CA TYR A 221 -18.59 10.69 -20.44
C TYR A 221 -17.59 9.84 -19.66
N MET A 222 -16.36 9.69 -20.16
CA MET A 222 -15.30 8.91 -19.51
C MET A 222 -14.97 9.44 -18.11
N PHE A 223 -14.91 10.76 -17.92
CA PHE A 223 -14.63 11.35 -16.61
C PHE A 223 -15.78 11.20 -15.62
N LYS A 224 -17.03 11.28 -16.07
CA LYS A 224 -18.21 11.21 -15.18
C LYS A 224 -18.60 9.77 -14.86
N HIS A 225 -18.64 8.91 -15.88
CA HIS A 225 -19.18 7.55 -15.78
C HIS A 225 -18.08 6.47 -15.74
N GLY A 226 -16.82 6.82 -15.97
CA GLY A 226 -15.72 5.87 -15.90
C GLY A 226 -15.60 5.26 -14.50
N ASN A 227 -15.75 3.94 -14.41
CA ASN A 227 -15.66 3.20 -13.15
C ASN A 227 -14.23 3.20 -12.60
N VAL A 228 -14.10 3.18 -11.28
CA VAL A 228 -12.82 2.89 -10.61
C VAL A 228 -12.50 1.41 -10.82
N LYS A 229 -11.24 1.07 -11.10
CA LYS A 229 -10.85 -0.33 -11.24
C LYS A 229 -11.01 -1.06 -9.92
N THR A 230 -11.77 -2.16 -9.94
CA THR A 230 -11.98 -3.03 -8.79
C THR A 230 -11.59 -4.47 -9.11
N LEU A 231 -11.19 -5.22 -8.10
CA LEU A 231 -11.05 -6.68 -8.14
C LEU A 231 -12.27 -7.34 -7.47
N SER A 232 -12.27 -8.67 -7.46
CA SER A 232 -13.25 -9.49 -6.74
C SER A 232 -13.46 -8.99 -5.31
N GLY A 233 -14.72 -8.93 -4.87
CA GLY A 233 -15.08 -8.40 -3.56
C GLY A 233 -15.18 -6.86 -3.48
N GLY A 234 -15.03 -6.15 -4.61
CA GLY A 234 -15.16 -4.68 -4.65
C GLY A 234 -13.90 -3.94 -4.21
N LEU A 235 -12.78 -4.64 -4.12
CA LEU A 235 -11.51 -4.07 -3.71
C LEU A 235 -11.02 -3.04 -4.72
N ILE A 236 -10.91 -1.78 -4.30
CA ILE A 236 -10.43 -0.67 -5.14
C ILE A 236 -8.93 -0.84 -5.41
N VAL A 237 -8.56 -0.82 -6.69
CA VAL A 237 -7.17 -0.98 -7.11
C VAL A 237 -6.41 0.34 -6.93
N THR A 238 -5.37 0.30 -6.11
CA THR A 238 -4.40 1.41 -5.96
C THR A 238 -3.27 1.31 -6.99
N GLY A 239 -2.44 2.35 -7.12
CA GLY A 239 -1.29 2.32 -8.03
C GLY A 239 -0.29 1.19 -7.71
N ARG A 240 -0.05 0.91 -6.42
CA ARG A 240 0.80 -0.20 -5.97
C ARG A 240 0.23 -1.55 -6.41
N MET A 241 -1.08 -1.72 -6.20
CA MET A 241 -1.79 -2.92 -6.60
C MET A 241 -1.78 -3.13 -8.12
N LEU A 242 -2.01 -2.06 -8.90
CA LEU A 242 -1.95 -2.13 -10.35
C LEU A 242 -0.56 -2.55 -10.86
N GLY A 243 0.51 -2.01 -10.24
CA GLY A 243 1.88 -2.42 -10.53
C GLY A 243 2.12 -3.90 -10.26
N ASN A 244 1.73 -4.37 -9.07
CA ASN A 244 1.86 -5.79 -8.70
C ASN A 244 1.03 -6.72 -9.61
N LEU A 245 -0.22 -6.36 -9.94
CA LEU A 245 -1.06 -7.11 -10.89
C LEU A 245 -0.40 -7.21 -12.25
N THR A 246 0.13 -6.09 -12.76
CA THR A 246 0.82 -6.02 -14.04
C THR A 246 2.02 -6.97 -14.07
N THR A 247 2.86 -6.93 -13.03
CA THR A 247 4.00 -7.85 -12.89
C THR A 247 3.55 -9.31 -12.80
N THR A 248 2.53 -9.63 -12.00
CA THR A 248 2.00 -10.99 -11.87
C THR A 248 1.49 -11.53 -13.21
N TYR A 249 0.70 -10.74 -13.95
CA TYR A 249 0.20 -11.17 -15.26
C TYR A 249 1.31 -11.36 -16.29
N ILE A 250 2.26 -10.44 -16.38
CA ILE A 250 3.40 -10.56 -17.31
C ILE A 250 4.24 -11.79 -17.00
N ASN A 251 4.61 -12.01 -15.72
CA ASN A 251 5.40 -13.17 -15.32
C ASN A 251 4.67 -14.48 -15.65
N THR A 252 3.34 -14.53 -15.44
CA THR A 252 2.51 -15.69 -15.78
C THR A 252 2.52 -15.96 -17.29
N ILE A 253 2.40 -14.92 -18.12
CA ILE A 253 2.44 -15.06 -19.57
C ILE A 253 3.83 -15.52 -20.04
N GLN A 254 4.90 -14.95 -19.47
CA GLN A 254 6.28 -15.31 -19.80
C GLN A 254 6.62 -16.75 -19.43
N SER A 255 6.03 -17.30 -18.37
CA SER A 255 6.19 -18.71 -18.00
C SER A 255 5.38 -19.67 -18.88
N GLY A 256 4.63 -19.17 -19.87
CA GLY A 256 3.76 -19.96 -20.73
C GLY A 256 2.43 -20.35 -20.08
N SER A 257 2.13 -19.81 -18.89
CA SER A 257 0.88 -20.04 -18.18
C SER A 257 -0.19 -19.01 -18.54
N VAL A 258 -1.44 -19.33 -18.23
CA VAL A 258 -2.58 -18.44 -18.49
C VAL A 258 -2.86 -17.60 -17.25
N PRO A 259 -2.93 -16.25 -17.36
CA PRO A 259 -3.37 -15.36 -16.28
C PRO A 259 -4.67 -15.83 -15.63
N CYS A 260 -4.65 -15.96 -14.31
CA CYS A 260 -5.81 -16.30 -13.50
C CYS A 260 -6.12 -15.15 -12.54
N MET A 261 -7.36 -14.66 -12.54
CA MET A 261 -7.75 -13.50 -11.74
C MET A 261 -7.77 -13.82 -10.25
N GLU A 262 -8.32 -14.97 -9.84
CA GLU A 262 -8.30 -15.43 -8.45
C GLU A 262 -6.87 -15.56 -7.92
N ASN A 263 -5.98 -16.24 -8.67
CA ASN A 263 -4.58 -16.38 -8.27
C ASN A 263 -3.87 -15.03 -8.18
N ALA A 264 -4.18 -14.08 -9.06
CA ALA A 264 -3.61 -12.74 -9.01
C ALA A 264 -4.07 -11.97 -7.76
N VAL A 265 -5.33 -12.10 -7.36
CA VAL A 265 -5.85 -11.50 -6.11
C VAL A 265 -5.18 -12.13 -4.89
N LEU A 266 -5.01 -13.45 -4.87
CA LEU A 266 -4.32 -14.17 -3.78
C LEU A 266 -2.84 -13.78 -3.68
N ALA A 267 -2.12 -13.75 -4.81
CA ALA A 267 -0.72 -13.32 -4.83
C ALA A 267 -0.59 -11.86 -4.38
N LEU A 268 -1.53 -11.00 -4.80
CA LEU A 268 -1.55 -9.61 -4.39
C LEU A 268 -1.83 -9.45 -2.89
N SER A 269 -2.75 -10.24 -2.31
CA SER A 269 -3.03 -10.17 -0.87
C SER A 269 -1.82 -10.55 -0.05
N MET A 270 -1.07 -11.58 -0.47
CA MET A 270 0.19 -11.95 0.19
C MET A 270 1.21 -10.80 0.19
N ILE A 271 1.41 -10.16 -0.97
CA ILE A 271 2.36 -9.04 -1.11
C ILE A 271 1.92 -7.83 -0.27
N GLU A 272 0.65 -7.45 -0.35
CA GLU A 272 0.14 -6.29 0.38
C GLU A 272 0.07 -6.52 1.88
N ASN A 273 -0.35 -7.70 2.34
CA ASN A 273 -0.43 -8.03 3.76
C ASN A 273 0.96 -8.11 4.40
N THR A 274 1.93 -8.73 3.72
CA THR A 274 3.33 -8.75 4.19
C THR A 274 3.86 -7.33 4.35
N GLY A 275 3.65 -6.48 3.34
CA GLY A 275 4.06 -5.09 3.42
C GLY A 275 3.28 -4.28 4.47
N ALA A 276 2.00 -4.58 4.69
CA ALA A 276 1.17 -3.94 5.71
C ALA A 276 1.71 -4.23 7.13
N VAL A 277 2.16 -5.47 7.40
CA VAL A 277 2.82 -5.83 8.67
C VAL A 277 4.10 -5.00 8.84
N GLN A 278 4.93 -4.91 7.81
CA GLN A 278 6.17 -4.14 7.86
C GLN A 278 5.95 -2.64 8.09
N ASP A 279 5.01 -2.03 7.36
CA ASP A 279 4.69 -0.61 7.50
C ASP A 279 4.10 -0.30 8.89
N ALA A 280 3.23 -1.18 9.40
CA ALA A 280 2.66 -1.05 10.75
C ALA A 280 3.74 -1.14 11.83
N LEU A 281 4.68 -2.08 11.71
CA LEU A 281 5.82 -2.17 12.63
C LEU A 281 6.72 -0.95 12.53
N ALA A 282 7.02 -0.46 11.32
CA ALA A 282 7.80 0.76 11.14
C ALA A 282 7.12 1.96 11.82
N LYS A 283 5.81 2.12 11.64
CA LYS A 283 4.99 3.15 12.30
C LYS A 283 5.04 3.04 13.82
N TYR A 284 4.78 1.85 14.38
CA TYR A 284 4.86 1.60 15.82
C TYR A 284 6.23 1.97 16.39
N GLY A 285 7.31 1.54 15.71
CA GLY A 285 8.68 1.83 16.14
C GLY A 285 9.00 3.31 16.13
N ALA A 286 8.61 4.03 15.06
CA ALA A 286 8.79 5.47 14.95
C ALA A 286 8.06 6.23 16.06
N ASP A 287 6.79 5.87 16.32
CA ASP A 287 5.97 6.53 17.33
C ASP A 287 6.51 6.26 18.74
N MET A 288 6.87 5.02 19.06
CA MET A 288 7.47 4.67 20.35
C MET A 288 8.82 5.37 20.57
N ASN A 289 9.66 5.47 19.53
CA ASN A 289 10.93 6.19 19.59
C ASN A 289 10.72 7.70 19.81
N GLN A 290 9.68 8.29 19.23
CA GLN A 290 9.33 9.69 19.50
C GLN A 290 8.94 9.90 20.98
N GLN A 291 8.30 8.91 21.59
CA GLN A 291 7.92 8.93 23.01
C GLN A 291 9.08 8.57 23.96
N ALA A 292 10.22 8.09 23.45
CA ALA A 292 11.35 7.64 24.27
C ALA A 292 11.94 8.75 25.16
N GLN A 293 11.75 10.03 24.82
CA GLN A 293 12.13 11.16 25.69
C GLN A 293 11.38 11.18 27.03
N ARG A 294 10.24 10.48 27.12
CA ARG A 294 9.45 10.34 28.36
C ARG A 294 9.98 9.23 29.25
N PHE A 295 10.97 8.45 28.81
CA PHE A 295 11.54 7.38 29.62
C PHE A 295 12.56 7.95 30.63
N PRO A 296 12.57 7.43 31.87
CA PRO A 296 11.70 6.39 32.37
C PRO A 296 10.31 6.95 32.75
N THR A 297 9.26 6.21 32.41
CA THR A 297 7.88 6.53 32.83
C THR A 297 7.71 6.35 34.34
N GLU A 298 6.88 7.17 34.98
CA GLU A 298 6.70 7.14 36.44
C GLU A 298 6.00 5.83 36.87
N THR A 299 5.03 5.38 36.08
CA THR A 299 4.23 4.17 36.37
C THR A 299 4.14 3.25 35.15
N LEU A 300 3.89 1.97 35.41
CA LEU A 300 3.67 1.00 34.34
C LEU A 300 2.44 1.37 33.51
N GLU A 301 1.43 1.97 34.14
CA GLU A 301 0.22 2.44 33.46
C GLU A 301 0.52 3.53 32.42
N GLU A 302 1.43 4.45 32.72
CA GLU A 302 1.85 5.48 31.76
C GLU A 302 2.54 4.85 30.55
N PHE A 303 3.45 3.89 30.76
CA PHE A 303 4.08 3.14 29.67
C PHE A 303 3.06 2.38 28.82
N LEU A 304 2.12 1.68 29.45
CA LEU A 304 1.07 0.92 28.76
C LEU A 304 0.10 1.85 28.01
N HIS A 305 -0.12 3.08 28.46
CA HIS A 305 -0.91 4.06 27.73
C HIS A 305 -0.17 4.51 26.45
N ILE A 306 1.12 4.84 26.54
CA ILE A 306 1.95 5.19 25.38
C ILE A 306 1.94 4.05 24.34
N HIS A 307 2.15 2.81 24.79
CA HIS A 307 2.11 1.63 23.94
C HIS A 307 0.79 1.49 23.19
N ARG A 308 -0.35 1.59 23.90
CA ARG A 308 -1.69 1.43 23.29
C ARG A 308 -1.99 2.47 22.20
N GLU A 309 -1.57 3.72 22.39
CA GLU A 309 -1.76 4.76 21.37
C GLU A 309 -0.90 4.47 20.13
N CYS A 310 0.36 4.05 20.31
CA CYS A 310 1.24 3.69 19.19
C CYS A 310 0.75 2.42 18.46
N GLU A 311 0.28 1.42 19.21
CA GLU A 311 -0.32 0.20 18.68
C GLU A 311 -1.55 0.50 17.83
N LYS A 312 -2.44 1.36 18.31
CA LYS A 312 -3.65 1.77 17.60
C LYS A 312 -3.34 2.40 16.24
N GLU A 313 -2.37 3.31 16.17
CA GLU A 313 -1.97 3.91 14.89
C GLU A 313 -1.28 2.91 13.95
N ALA A 314 -0.49 1.98 14.49
CA ALA A 314 0.08 0.89 13.70
C ALA A 314 -0.98 -0.05 13.11
N ILE A 315 -2.00 -0.42 13.89
CA ILE A 315 -3.13 -1.23 13.42
C ILE A 315 -3.90 -0.48 12.32
N LYS A 316 -4.08 0.83 12.45
CA LYS A 316 -4.72 1.64 11.41
C LYS A 316 -3.93 1.62 10.09
N VAL A 317 -2.60 1.68 10.16
CA VAL A 317 -1.74 1.53 8.97
C VAL A 317 -1.89 0.15 8.36
N PHE A 318 -1.90 -0.91 9.17
CA PHE A 318 -2.12 -2.28 8.70
C PHE A 318 -3.46 -2.41 7.97
N LEU A 319 -4.57 -2.03 8.61
CA LEU A 319 -5.92 -2.13 8.05
C LEU A 319 -6.14 -1.26 6.81
N GLY A 320 -5.39 -0.16 6.67
CA GLY A 320 -5.46 0.69 5.47
C GLY A 320 -4.83 0.06 4.23
N ARG A 321 -4.02 -0.99 4.39
CA ARG A 321 -3.26 -1.64 3.32
C ARG A 321 -3.61 -3.12 3.14
N SER A 322 -3.94 -3.82 4.22
CA SER A 322 -4.23 -5.24 4.18
C SER A 322 -5.60 -5.55 3.57
N PHE A 323 -5.71 -6.70 2.92
CA PHE A 323 -6.97 -7.22 2.41
C PHE A 323 -6.90 -8.75 2.24
N ASN A 324 -8.05 -9.41 2.20
CA ASN A 324 -8.17 -10.86 1.99
C ASN A 324 -7.26 -11.71 2.91
N ASP A 325 -7.21 -11.37 4.20
CA ASP A 325 -6.54 -12.15 5.28
C ASP A 325 -7.58 -13.04 5.99
N GLU A 326 -8.16 -14.00 5.27
CA GLU A 326 -9.31 -14.79 5.74
C GLU A 326 -9.05 -15.53 7.07
N ASP A 327 -7.86 -16.12 7.22
CA ASP A 327 -7.44 -16.83 8.44
C ASP A 327 -6.86 -15.91 9.54
N GLN A 328 -6.81 -14.60 9.27
CA GLN A 328 -6.18 -13.59 10.13
C GLN A 328 -4.71 -13.90 10.45
N ASN A 329 -4.00 -14.53 9.52
CA ASN A 329 -2.63 -14.99 9.74
C ASN A 329 -1.69 -13.78 9.88
N TYR A 330 -1.83 -12.79 9.01
CA TYR A 330 -1.02 -11.57 9.05
C TYR A 330 -1.40 -10.68 10.24
N GLN A 331 -2.68 -10.63 10.60
CA GLN A 331 -3.12 -9.93 11.80
C GLN A 331 -2.55 -10.56 13.09
N LYS A 332 -2.55 -11.89 13.20
CA LYS A 332 -1.93 -12.62 14.33
C LYS A 332 -0.41 -12.41 14.35
N GLU A 333 0.24 -12.45 13.19
CA GLU A 333 1.66 -12.17 13.05
C GLU A 333 2.00 -10.76 13.55
N LEU A 334 1.26 -9.74 13.08
CA LEU A 334 1.44 -8.35 13.51
C LEU A 334 1.32 -8.23 15.04
N LYS A 335 0.29 -8.83 15.62
CA LYS A 335 0.08 -8.81 17.08
C LYS A 335 1.28 -9.40 17.82
N ASN A 336 1.75 -10.58 17.42
CA ASN A 336 2.91 -11.22 18.04
C ASN A 336 4.18 -10.36 17.94
N LEU A 337 4.40 -9.70 16.81
CA LEU A 337 5.55 -8.82 16.60
C LEU A 337 5.45 -7.52 17.40
N LEU A 338 4.24 -6.96 17.54
CA LEU A 338 3.99 -5.80 18.40
C LEU A 338 4.21 -6.14 19.88
N ASP A 339 3.74 -7.30 20.34
CA ASP A 339 3.99 -7.81 21.70
C ASP A 339 5.49 -7.95 21.99
N GLN A 340 6.27 -8.46 21.01
CA GLN A 340 7.72 -8.55 21.13
C GLN A 340 8.37 -7.16 21.22
N ARG A 341 7.97 -6.22 20.37
CA ARG A 341 8.50 -4.85 20.43
C ARG A 341 8.12 -4.11 21.71
N MET A 342 6.91 -4.32 22.23
CA MET A 342 6.49 -3.78 23.53
C MET A 342 7.44 -4.25 24.64
N LYS A 343 7.80 -5.53 24.66
CA LYS A 343 8.78 -6.07 25.64
C LYS A 343 10.12 -5.37 25.51
N THR A 344 10.64 -5.20 24.29
CA THR A 344 11.91 -4.48 24.06
C THR A 344 11.87 -3.05 24.58
N PHE A 345 10.79 -2.29 24.31
CA PHE A 345 10.65 -0.93 24.85
C PHE A 345 10.45 -0.90 26.37
N SER A 346 9.80 -1.92 26.94
CA SER A 346 9.66 -2.06 28.40
C SER A 346 11.01 -2.28 29.06
N GLU A 347 11.85 -3.15 28.49
CA GLU A 347 13.22 -3.39 28.95
C GLU A 347 14.09 -2.12 28.86
N GLN A 348 13.94 -1.35 27.78
CA GLN A 348 14.61 -0.05 27.64
C GLN A 348 14.14 0.95 28.72
N ASN A 349 12.83 1.06 28.94
CA ASN A 349 12.26 1.92 29.98
C ASN A 349 12.75 1.52 31.38
N GLU A 350 12.80 0.21 31.68
CA GLU A 350 13.37 -0.31 32.93
C GLU A 350 14.86 -0.04 33.06
N LYS A 351 15.63 -0.17 31.97
CA LYS A 351 17.07 0.10 31.97
C LYS A 351 17.36 1.57 32.26
N VAL A 352 16.67 2.49 31.59
CA VAL A 352 16.80 3.94 31.85
C VAL A 352 16.43 4.26 33.31
N SER A 353 15.39 3.61 33.85
CA SER A 353 15.04 3.72 35.27
C SER A 353 16.15 3.23 36.19
N ALA A 354 16.75 2.07 35.90
CA ALA A 354 17.84 1.51 36.70
C ALA A 354 19.10 2.41 36.67
N ASP A 355 19.50 2.88 35.50
CA ASP A 355 20.69 3.74 35.30
C ASP A 355 20.51 5.09 36.04
N LEU A 356 19.31 5.67 35.98
CA LEU A 356 18.96 6.89 36.72
C LEU A 356 18.97 6.65 38.24
N CYS A 357 18.37 5.56 38.70
CA CYS A 357 18.36 5.21 40.13
C CYS A 357 19.78 5.02 40.67
N GLN A 358 20.65 4.32 39.93
CA GLN A 358 22.03 4.11 40.31
C GLN A 358 22.81 5.42 40.38
N SER A 359 22.65 6.29 39.38
CA SER A 359 23.31 7.60 39.34
C SER A 359 22.88 8.50 40.51
N LEU A 360 21.57 8.53 40.80
CA LEU A 360 21.02 9.28 41.95
C LEU A 360 21.53 8.75 43.29
N ILE A 361 21.64 7.44 43.45
CA ILE A 361 22.16 6.87 44.69
C ILE A 361 23.62 7.26 44.89
N LEU A 362 24.46 7.14 43.86
CA LEU A 362 25.88 7.56 43.92
C LEU A 362 26.03 9.05 44.23
N GLU A 363 25.21 9.90 43.62
CA GLU A 363 25.20 11.34 43.89
C GLU A 363 24.85 11.63 45.36
N LEU A 364 23.77 11.01 45.87
CA LEU A 364 23.28 11.27 47.22
C LEU A 364 24.17 10.62 48.30
N SER A 365 24.80 9.47 48.02
CA SER A 365 25.68 8.77 48.98
C SER A 365 27.10 9.32 49.05
N ALA A 366 27.52 10.18 48.11
CA ALA A 366 28.90 10.66 48.00
C ALA A 366 29.47 11.26 49.30
N ASN A 367 28.69 12.09 50.01
CA ASN A 367 29.12 12.69 51.28
C ASN A 367 29.26 11.64 52.40
N LEU A 368 28.33 10.69 52.44
CA LEU A 368 28.33 9.60 53.41
C LEU A 368 29.54 8.69 53.19
N GLU A 369 29.81 8.30 51.95
CA GLU A 369 30.98 7.50 51.56
C GLU A 369 32.30 8.20 51.86
N ASN A 370 32.41 9.49 51.52
CA ASN A 370 33.59 10.28 51.85
C ASN A 370 33.81 10.38 53.37
N GLY A 371 32.75 10.65 54.14
CA GLY A 371 32.81 10.71 55.60
C GLY A 371 33.24 9.38 56.23
N ILE A 372 32.82 8.25 55.67
CA ILE A 372 33.29 6.91 56.07
C ILE A 372 34.79 6.77 55.79
N SER A 373 35.22 7.05 54.55
CA SER A 373 36.62 6.88 54.13
C SER A 373 37.61 7.74 54.93
N GLN A 374 37.17 8.90 55.41
CA GLN A 374 37.96 9.82 56.23
C GLN A 374 37.87 9.54 57.75
N GLY A 375 37.13 8.51 58.16
CA GLY A 375 36.93 8.17 59.57
C GLY A 375 36.13 9.21 60.36
N TYR A 376 35.33 10.05 59.70
CA TYR A 376 34.54 11.13 60.32
C TYR A 376 33.59 10.58 61.40
N TYR A 377 32.99 9.41 61.14
CA TYR A 377 32.03 8.76 62.02
C TYR A 377 32.69 7.91 63.14
N SER A 378 34.02 7.76 63.15
CA SER A 378 34.78 6.96 64.14
C SER A 378 35.04 7.68 65.46
N LYS A 379 34.36 8.81 65.73
CA LYS A 379 34.48 9.63 66.93
C LYS A 379 33.29 9.44 67.88
N PRO A 380 33.37 9.79 69.18
CA PRO A 380 32.22 9.73 70.09
C PRO A 380 30.98 10.45 69.52
N GLY A 381 29.83 9.76 69.45
CA GLY A 381 28.59 10.28 68.84
C GLY A 381 28.45 10.05 67.33
N GLY A 382 29.50 9.62 66.64
CA GLY A 382 29.53 9.45 65.18
C GLY A 382 28.52 8.43 64.62
N HIS A 383 28.17 7.38 65.37
CA HIS A 383 27.09 6.44 65.00
C HIS A 383 25.73 7.14 64.81
N LYS A 384 25.37 8.10 65.68
CA LYS A 384 24.13 8.88 65.53
C LYS A 384 24.17 9.77 64.30
N MET A 385 25.33 10.38 64.03
CA MET A 385 25.54 11.24 62.85
C MET A 385 25.46 10.44 61.55
N PHE A 386 26.04 9.24 61.54
CA PHE A 386 25.96 8.30 60.43
C PHE A 386 24.52 7.88 60.12
N LEU A 387 23.72 7.53 61.14
CA LEU A 387 22.32 7.18 60.96
C LEU A 387 21.48 8.35 60.44
N ALA A 388 21.73 9.57 60.90
CA ALA A 388 21.05 10.77 60.43
C ALA A 388 21.36 11.06 58.95
N GLU A 389 22.64 11.03 58.57
CA GLU A 389 23.06 11.24 57.18
C GLU A 389 22.50 10.15 56.26
N LYS A 390 22.53 8.89 56.72
CA LYS A 390 21.90 7.78 55.99
C LYS A 390 20.41 8.04 55.77
N LEU A 391 19.65 8.41 56.80
CA LEU A 391 18.22 8.72 56.67
C LEU A 391 17.97 9.87 55.68
N ASN A 392 18.82 10.90 55.70
CA ASN A 392 18.76 12.01 54.75
C ASN A 392 18.94 11.54 53.30
N VAL A 393 19.88 10.63 53.03
CA VAL A 393 20.05 10.01 51.71
C VAL A 393 18.79 9.25 51.27
N ILE A 394 18.17 8.47 52.16
CA ILE A 394 16.93 7.73 51.87
C ILE A 394 15.78 8.70 51.54
N GLU A 395 15.59 9.71 52.36
CA GLU A 395 14.51 10.69 52.18
C GLU A 395 14.71 11.52 50.91
N SER A 396 15.93 11.98 50.67
CA SER A 396 16.31 12.70 49.45
C SER A 396 16.12 11.85 48.21
N TYR A 397 16.46 10.56 48.26
CA TYR A 397 16.21 9.64 47.17
C TYR A 397 14.71 9.43 46.95
N ASN A 398 13.93 9.22 48.01
CA ASN A 398 12.49 8.96 47.92
C ASN A 398 11.70 10.16 47.40
N THR A 399 12.14 11.38 47.66
CA THR A 399 11.47 12.62 47.23
C THR A 399 11.81 13.04 45.79
N ARG A 400 12.85 12.50 45.15
CA ARG A 400 13.16 12.77 43.72
C ARG A 400 12.07 12.21 42.79
N PRO A 401 11.45 13.00 41.89
CA PRO A 401 10.47 12.49 40.94
C PRO A 401 11.12 11.72 39.77
N LYS A 402 10.34 10.99 38.97
CA LYS A 402 10.75 10.38 37.68
C LYS A 402 11.85 9.33 37.78
N LYS A 403 11.87 8.56 38.87
CA LYS A 403 12.84 7.48 39.07
C LYS A 403 12.48 6.20 38.30
N GLY A 404 11.22 6.07 37.89
CA GLY A 404 10.71 4.99 37.07
C GLY A 404 10.38 3.69 37.81
N LEU A 405 10.31 2.57 37.08
CA LEU A 405 9.75 1.31 37.58
C LEU A 405 10.68 0.48 38.48
N LYS A 406 12.01 0.72 38.47
CA LYS A 406 13.00 -0.10 39.19
C LYS A 406 13.34 0.36 40.62
N ILE A 407 12.61 1.34 41.15
CA ILE A 407 12.87 1.97 42.46
C ILE A 407 13.12 0.93 43.57
N SER A 408 12.24 -0.05 43.75
CA SER A 408 12.30 -0.99 44.88
C SER A 408 13.50 -1.93 44.85
N LYS A 409 13.88 -2.46 43.67
CA LYS A 409 14.92 -3.49 43.57
C LYS A 409 16.32 -2.88 43.58
N THR A 410 16.55 -1.83 42.80
CA THR A 410 17.85 -1.15 42.75
C THR A 410 18.20 -0.49 44.07
N VAL A 411 17.22 0.15 44.73
CA VAL A 411 17.42 0.71 46.08
C VAL A 411 17.70 -0.39 47.08
N LYS A 412 16.93 -1.49 47.08
CA LYS A 412 17.19 -2.59 48.01
C LYS A 412 18.54 -3.23 47.77
N ASP A 413 18.93 -3.52 46.53
CA ASP A 413 20.18 -4.19 46.20
C ASP A 413 21.40 -3.31 46.52
N ILE A 414 21.34 -2.01 46.20
CA ILE A 414 22.41 -1.06 46.51
C ILE A 414 22.41 -0.71 48.00
N MET A 415 21.26 -0.44 48.62
CA MET A 415 21.19 -0.25 50.07
C MET A 415 21.65 -1.48 50.81
N HIS A 416 21.38 -2.71 50.33
CA HIS A 416 21.82 -3.95 50.95
C HIS A 416 23.33 -4.16 50.76
N ALA A 417 23.89 -3.84 49.59
CA ALA A 417 25.33 -3.88 49.36
C ALA A 417 26.07 -2.82 50.21
N SER A 418 25.59 -1.58 50.22
CA SER A 418 26.10 -0.53 51.11
C SER A 418 25.88 -0.90 52.58
N LEU A 419 24.72 -1.44 52.98
CA LEU A 419 24.44 -1.90 54.35
C LEU A 419 25.36 -3.03 54.79
N GLN A 420 25.70 -3.99 53.93
CA GLN A 420 26.63 -5.08 54.28
C GLN A 420 28.06 -4.59 54.44
N SER A 421 28.51 -3.64 53.61
CA SER A 421 29.79 -2.94 53.80
C SER A 421 29.77 -2.08 55.07
N MET A 422 28.66 -1.38 55.31
CA MET A 422 28.47 -0.44 56.40
C MET A 422 28.18 -1.10 57.75
N THR A 423 27.65 -2.32 57.83
CA THR A 423 27.48 -3.04 59.12
C THR A 423 28.82 -3.54 59.65
N ALA A 424 29.74 -3.92 58.77
CA ALA A 424 31.12 -4.23 59.15
C ALA A 424 31.84 -2.96 59.66
N GLU A 425 31.69 -1.82 58.99
CA GLU A 425 32.28 -0.55 59.44
C GLU A 425 31.57 0.06 60.64
N ALA A 426 30.25 -0.01 60.74
CA ALA A 426 29.48 0.46 61.90
C ALA A 426 29.78 -0.39 63.15
N ALA A 427 29.98 -1.70 62.99
CA ALA A 427 30.49 -2.57 64.06
C ALA A 427 31.90 -2.15 64.48
N ASN A 428 32.80 -1.88 63.52
CA ASN A 428 34.15 -1.38 63.81
C ASN A 428 34.15 0.01 64.48
N ILE A 429 33.25 0.91 64.07
CA ILE A 429 33.05 2.23 64.66
C ILE A 429 32.48 2.10 66.08
N ALA A 430 31.50 1.22 66.30
CA ALA A 430 30.94 0.96 67.63
C ALA A 430 31.98 0.34 68.57
N ILE A 431 32.78 -0.61 68.07
CA ILE A 431 33.90 -1.22 68.81
C ILE A 431 34.97 -0.16 69.14
N ALA A 432 35.34 0.69 68.17
CA ALA A 432 36.29 1.79 68.38
C ALA A 432 35.76 2.82 69.39
N GLN A 433 34.45 3.11 69.37
CA GLN A 433 33.79 3.98 70.35
C GLN A 433 33.78 3.36 71.74
N MET A 434 33.48 2.07 71.88
CA MET A 434 33.55 1.33 73.15
C MET A 434 34.98 1.34 73.70
N ALA A 435 35.98 1.13 72.85
CA ALA A 435 37.40 1.21 73.22
C ALA A 435 37.81 2.62 73.68
N LEU A 436 37.33 3.68 73.01
CA LEU A 436 37.57 5.07 73.41
C LEU A 436 36.87 5.44 74.72
N THR A 437 35.62 5.01 74.92
CA THR A 437 34.90 5.21 76.19
C THR A 437 35.58 4.47 77.33
N TRP A 438 36.06 3.24 77.10
CA TRP A 438 36.80 2.46 78.09
C TRP A 438 38.17 3.08 78.43
N ALA A 439 38.90 3.58 77.43
CA ALA A 439 40.17 4.30 77.62
C ALA A 439 40.00 5.66 78.33
N SER A 440 38.88 6.35 78.11
CA SER A 440 38.56 7.61 78.80
C SER A 440 38.12 7.41 80.25
N SER A 441 37.42 6.32 80.55
CA SER A 441 36.99 5.97 81.91
C SER A 441 38.12 5.41 82.78
N SER A 442 39.11 4.74 82.17
CA SER A 442 40.32 4.27 82.88
C SER A 442 41.35 5.37 83.18
N LYS A 443 41.32 6.52 82.50
CA LYS A 443 42.12 7.72 82.83
C LYS A 443 41.56 8.55 84.00
N HIS A 444 40.37 8.25 84.52
CA HIS A 444 39.78 8.91 85.68
C HIS A 444 39.87 8.08 86.98
N VAL A 445 40.64 6.97 86.98
CA VAL A 445 40.84 6.08 88.13
C VAL A 445 42.33 5.91 88.46
N GLN A 446 43.15 6.95 88.25
CA GLN A 446 44.52 7.02 88.78
C GLN A 446 44.68 8.17 89.76
#